data_AF-A0A1I9G423-F1
#
_entry.id   AF-A0A1I9G423-F1
#
_cell.length_a   1.000
_cell.length_b   1.000
_cell.length_c   1.000
_cell.angle_alpha   90.00
_cell.angle_beta   90.00
_cell.angle_gamma   90.00
#
_symmetry.space_group_name_H-M   'P 1'
#
loop_
_entity.id
_entity.type
_entity.pdbx_description
1 polymer ?
#
loop_
_entity_poly.entity_id
_entity_poly.type
_entity_poly.pdbx_seq_one_letter_code
_entity_poly.pdbx_strand_id
1 'polypeptide(L)'
;MVTRRRSNRRKEALQQRVAANRRERQRTKELNDAFAILRRIVPSLPSDKMSKIHTLRIATDYIRFLDQMNGDGCRLFGCEMQLCDGNLQTTFNMWRGGMASLPHYYSTDDTSPMQTFIKTGPFFSKIKSVI
;
A
#
# COMPACT_ATOMS: atom_id res chain seq x y z
N MET A 1 25.41 -52.64 -29.10
CA MET A 1 24.01 -52.28 -28.74
C MET A 1 23.84 -51.33 -27.54
N VAL A 2 24.86 -51.08 -26.70
CA VAL A 2 24.73 -50.29 -25.45
C VAL A 2 24.57 -48.77 -25.66
N THR A 3 25.15 -48.21 -26.72
CA THR A 3 25.16 -46.77 -27.02
C THR A 3 23.77 -46.20 -27.35
N ARG A 4 22.93 -46.96 -28.06
CA ARG A 4 21.55 -46.55 -28.43
C ARG A 4 20.64 -46.40 -27.21
N ARG A 5 20.74 -47.30 -26.22
CA ARG A 5 19.98 -47.21 -24.96
C ARG A 5 20.37 -45.99 -24.12
N ARG A 6 21.65 -45.58 -24.15
CA ARG A 6 22.12 -44.38 -23.44
C ARG A 6 21.64 -43.08 -24.12
N SER A 7 21.57 -43.07 -25.45
CA SER A 7 21.02 -41.96 -26.24
C SER A 7 19.51 -41.77 -26.03
N ASN A 8 18.73 -42.85 -26.02
CA ASN A 8 17.28 -42.78 -25.75
C ASN A 8 16.96 -42.23 -24.36
N ARG A 9 17.65 -42.70 -23.31
CA ARG A 9 17.46 -42.18 -21.95
C ARG A 9 17.77 -40.69 -21.81
N ARG A 10 18.75 -40.17 -22.57
CA ARG A 10 19.04 -38.73 -22.61
C ARG A 10 17.92 -37.93 -23.27
N LYS A 11 17.32 -38.46 -24.35
CA LYS A 11 16.16 -37.82 -25.02
C LYS A 11 14.94 -37.81 -24.11
N GLU A 12 14.64 -38.90 -23.42
CA GLU A 12 13.54 -38.99 -22.45
C GLU A 12 13.74 -38.01 -21.28
N ALA A 13 14.95 -37.94 -20.72
CA ALA A 13 15.27 -36.97 -19.67
C ALA A 13 15.12 -35.51 -20.14
N LEU A 14 15.50 -35.21 -21.39
CA LEU A 14 15.29 -33.88 -21.97
C LEU A 14 13.80 -33.56 -22.13
N GLN A 15 13.00 -34.51 -22.62
CA GLN A 15 11.55 -34.35 -22.75
C GLN A 15 10.88 -34.13 -21.39
N GLN A 16 11.28 -34.87 -20.35
CA GLN A 16 10.80 -34.66 -18.98
C GLN A 16 11.14 -33.26 -18.46
N ARG A 17 12.38 -32.78 -18.69
CA ARG A 17 12.79 -31.42 -18.33
C ARG A 17 11.97 -30.36 -19.05
N VAL A 18 11.73 -30.54 -20.35
CA VAL A 18 10.89 -29.61 -21.15
C VAL A 18 9.46 -29.60 -20.63
N ALA A 19 8.87 -30.77 -20.35
CA ALA A 19 7.53 -30.88 -19.80
C ALA A 19 7.44 -30.24 -18.39
N ALA A 20 8.43 -30.44 -17.53
CA ALA A 20 8.52 -29.80 -16.22
C ALA A 20 8.62 -28.26 -16.34
N ASN A 21 9.50 -27.76 -17.22
CA ASN A 21 9.63 -26.33 -17.47
C ASN A 21 8.35 -25.70 -18.03
N ARG A 22 7.63 -26.41 -18.91
CA ARG A 22 6.33 -25.95 -19.41
C ARG A 22 5.32 -25.82 -18.27
N ARG A 23 5.24 -26.81 -17.38
CA ARG A 23 4.34 -26.75 -16.21
C ARG A 23 4.69 -25.60 -15.27
N GLU A 24 5.96 -25.39 -14.95
CA GLU A 24 6.36 -24.30 -14.06
C GLU A 24 6.12 -22.92 -14.67
N ARG A 25 6.33 -22.78 -15.99
CA ARG A 25 5.95 -21.55 -16.72
C ARG A 25 4.46 -21.28 -16.64
N GLN A 26 3.63 -22.30 -16.80
CA GLN A 26 2.17 -22.17 -16.70
C GLN A 26 1.74 -21.77 -15.28
N ARG A 27 2.29 -22.42 -14.24
CA ARG A 27 2.07 -22.06 -12.84
C ARG A 27 2.47 -20.60 -12.56
N THR A 28 3.62 -20.18 -13.05
CA THR A 28 4.12 -18.81 -12.87
C THR A 28 3.23 -17.79 -13.62
N LYS A 29 2.71 -18.16 -14.79
CA LYS A 29 1.75 -17.34 -15.55
C LYS A 29 0.48 -17.11 -14.75
N GLU A 30 -0.14 -18.17 -14.24
CA GLU A 30 -1.34 -18.09 -13.39
C GLU A 30 -1.13 -17.20 -12.17
N LEU A 31 0.03 -17.31 -11.51
CA LEU A 31 0.39 -16.43 -10.39
C LEU A 31 0.49 -14.97 -10.83
N ASN A 32 1.11 -14.68 -11.98
CA ASN A 32 1.24 -13.31 -12.47
C ASN A 32 -0.11 -12.74 -12.92
N ASP A 33 -1.00 -13.56 -13.46
CA ASP A 33 -2.36 -13.17 -13.85
C ASP A 33 -3.18 -12.78 -12.61
N ALA A 34 -3.12 -13.58 -11.53
CA ALA A 34 -3.70 -13.21 -10.23
C ALA A 34 -3.11 -11.91 -9.68
N PHE A 35 -1.81 -11.70 -9.87
CA PHE A 35 -1.13 -10.48 -9.46
C PHE A 35 -1.57 -9.24 -10.27
N ALA A 36 -1.89 -9.41 -11.55
CA ALA A 36 -2.45 -8.35 -12.38
C ALA A 36 -3.87 -7.98 -11.93
N ILE A 37 -4.69 -8.97 -11.56
CA ILE A 37 -6.01 -8.73 -10.96
C ILE A 37 -5.85 -7.94 -9.65
N LEU A 38 -4.92 -8.34 -8.78
CA LEU A 38 -4.65 -7.62 -7.54
C LEU A 38 -4.28 -6.16 -7.80
N ARG A 39 -3.37 -5.87 -8.74
CA ARG A 39 -3.01 -4.49 -9.09
C ARG A 39 -4.19 -3.65 -9.57
N ARG A 40 -5.18 -4.26 -10.21
CA ARG A 40 -6.37 -3.55 -10.71
C ARG A 40 -7.30 -3.11 -9.57
N ILE A 41 -7.37 -3.88 -8.50
CA ILE A 41 -8.26 -3.61 -7.36
C ILE A 41 -7.58 -2.80 -6.24
N VAL A 42 -6.25 -2.86 -6.16
CA VAL A 42 -5.48 -2.12 -5.16
C VAL A 42 -5.38 -0.65 -5.57
N PRO A 43 -5.76 0.30 -4.70
CA PRO A 43 -5.66 1.73 -5.01
C PRO A 43 -4.20 2.16 -5.19
N SER A 44 -3.88 2.76 -6.33
CA SER A 44 -2.53 3.29 -6.63
C SER A 44 -2.58 4.73 -7.13
N LEU A 45 -1.49 5.47 -6.95
CA LEU A 45 -1.28 6.78 -7.59
C LEU A 45 -0.68 6.59 -9.00
N PRO A 46 -0.90 7.53 -9.95
CA PRO A 46 -0.28 7.47 -11.27
C PRO A 46 1.26 7.44 -11.25
N SER A 47 1.87 7.93 -10.17
CA SER A 47 3.33 7.91 -9.96
C SER A 47 3.85 6.57 -9.40
N ASP A 48 2.96 5.71 -8.89
CA ASP A 48 3.37 4.49 -8.18
C ASP A 48 3.94 3.45 -9.14
N LYS A 49 5.21 3.10 -8.94
CA LYS A 49 5.82 1.94 -9.63
C LYS A 49 5.39 0.64 -8.92
N MET A 50 4.35 0.00 -9.45
CA MET A 50 3.72 -1.18 -8.82
C MET A 50 4.49 -2.51 -8.95
N SER A 51 5.60 -2.63 -8.22
CA SER A 51 6.34 -3.91 -8.06
C SER A 51 5.51 -4.96 -7.28
N LYS A 52 5.96 -6.22 -7.27
CA LYS A 52 5.28 -7.30 -6.51
C LYS A 52 5.20 -6.96 -5.02
N ILE A 53 6.34 -6.67 -4.39
CA ILE A 53 6.36 -6.33 -2.97
C ILE A 53 5.54 -5.07 -2.66
N HIS A 54 5.59 -4.06 -3.54
CA HIS A 54 4.85 -2.82 -3.32
C HIS A 54 3.34 -3.05 -3.40
N THR A 55 2.86 -3.81 -4.39
CA THR A 55 1.44 -4.15 -4.51
C THR A 55 0.93 -4.89 -3.29
N LEU A 56 1.70 -5.84 -2.75
CA LEU A 56 1.32 -6.56 -1.53
C LEU A 56 1.23 -5.62 -0.33
N ARG A 57 2.19 -4.69 -0.17
CA ARG A 57 2.16 -3.71 0.92
C ARG A 57 0.92 -2.83 0.85
N ILE A 58 0.65 -2.22 -0.31
CA ILE A 58 -0.54 -1.39 -0.48
C ILE A 58 -1.83 -2.20 -0.28
N ALA A 59 -1.89 -3.44 -0.76
CA ALA A 59 -3.06 -4.30 -0.55
C ALA A 59 -3.34 -4.54 0.95
N THR A 60 -2.30 -4.86 1.72
CA THR A 60 -2.42 -5.04 3.17
C THR A 60 -2.88 -3.75 3.85
N ASP A 61 -2.29 -2.62 3.49
CA ASP A 61 -2.66 -1.31 4.01
C ASP A 61 -4.12 -0.96 3.68
N TYR A 62 -4.57 -1.28 2.47
CA TYR A 62 -5.94 -1.04 2.03
C TYR A 62 -6.94 -1.90 2.80
N ILE A 63 -6.62 -3.18 3.07
CA ILE A 63 -7.46 -4.04 3.93
C ILE A 63 -7.60 -3.44 5.33
N ARG A 64 -6.48 -3.00 5.95
CA ARG A 64 -6.50 -2.38 7.28
C ARG A 64 -7.31 -1.08 7.32
N PHE A 65 -7.21 -0.30 6.27
CA PHE A 65 -7.97 0.93 6.10
C PHE A 65 -9.48 0.65 6.04
N LEU A 66 -9.90 -0.33 5.22
CA LEU A 66 -11.30 -0.73 5.14
C LEU A 66 -11.82 -1.26 6.48
N ASP A 67 -11.02 -2.07 7.18
CA ASP A 67 -11.38 -2.61 8.50
C ASP A 67 -11.62 -1.50 9.53
N GLN A 68 -10.77 -0.46 9.57
CA GLN A 68 -10.95 0.71 10.43
C GLN A 68 -12.22 1.49 10.07
N MET A 69 -12.47 1.73 8.78
CA MET A 69 -13.69 2.40 8.33
C MET A 69 -14.96 1.64 8.71
N ASN A 70 -14.92 0.31 8.60
CA ASN A 70 -16.04 -0.56 8.97
C ASN A 70 -16.25 -0.63 10.50
N GLY A 71 -15.18 -0.59 11.29
CA GLY A 71 -15.24 -0.66 12.76
C GLY A 71 -15.65 0.65 13.45
N ASP A 72 -15.16 1.80 12.96
CA ASP A 72 -15.35 3.10 13.62
C ASP A 72 -16.58 3.89 13.13
N GLY A 73 -17.41 3.27 12.29
CA GLY A 73 -18.58 3.90 11.68
C GLY A 73 -18.20 4.97 10.65
N CYS A 74 -17.23 4.66 9.78
CA CYS A 74 -16.66 5.57 8.77
C CYS A 74 -15.89 6.79 9.33
N ARG A 75 -15.51 6.75 10.62
CA ARG A 75 -14.65 7.77 11.23
C ARG A 75 -13.19 7.37 11.13
N LEU A 76 -12.40 8.15 10.39
CA LEU A 76 -10.94 8.03 10.39
C LEU A 76 -10.37 9.17 11.22
N PHE A 77 -9.58 8.85 12.24
CA PHE A 77 -9.02 9.82 13.19
C PHE A 77 -10.06 10.63 13.99
N GLY A 78 -11.27 10.09 14.19
CA GLY A 78 -12.34 10.76 14.94
C GLY A 78 -13.08 11.86 14.18
N CYS A 79 -12.64 12.19 12.95
CA CYS A 79 -13.39 13.05 12.05
C CYS A 79 -14.41 12.22 11.26
N GLU A 80 -15.66 12.70 11.22
CA GLU A 80 -16.68 12.15 10.35
C GLU A 80 -16.29 12.43 8.90
N MET A 81 -15.98 11.36 8.17
CA MET A 81 -15.56 11.45 6.79
C MET A 81 -16.79 11.12 5.94
N GLN A 82 -17.47 12.15 5.45
CA GLN A 82 -18.66 11.99 4.61
C GLN A 82 -18.26 11.27 3.30
N LEU A 83 -18.60 9.98 3.21
CA LEU A 83 -18.41 9.14 2.03
C LEU A 83 -19.47 9.51 0.98
N CYS A 84 -19.33 10.67 0.36
CA CYS A 84 -20.16 11.04 -0.80
C CYS A 84 -19.52 10.44 -2.06
N ASP A 85 -20.04 9.30 -2.53
CA ASP A 85 -19.96 8.67 -3.88
C ASP A 85 -18.69 8.76 -4.77
N GLY A 86 -17.54 9.15 -4.24
CA GLY A 86 -16.28 9.22 -5.01
C GLY A 86 -15.01 9.28 -4.16
N ASN A 87 -15.10 9.05 -2.85
CA ASN A 87 -14.04 9.43 -1.90
C ASN A 87 -13.12 8.26 -1.48
N LEU A 88 -13.50 6.99 -1.58
CA LEU A 88 -12.75 5.90 -0.91
C LEU A 88 -11.26 5.85 -1.26
N GLN A 89 -10.90 6.06 -2.53
CA GLN A 89 -9.50 6.12 -2.95
C GLN A 89 -8.79 7.40 -2.48
N THR A 90 -9.47 8.54 -2.50
CA THR A 90 -8.96 9.81 -1.97
C THR A 90 -8.72 9.73 -0.47
N THR A 91 -9.69 9.20 0.28
CA THR A 91 -9.58 8.93 1.71
C THR A 91 -8.41 7.98 2.03
N PHE A 92 -8.27 6.89 1.28
CA PHE A 92 -7.14 5.98 1.44
C PHE A 92 -5.78 6.66 1.18
N ASN A 93 -5.71 7.50 0.13
CA ASN A 93 -4.50 8.27 -0.18
C ASN A 93 -4.15 9.26 0.95
N MET A 94 -5.14 9.90 1.57
CA MET A 94 -4.94 10.76 2.74
C MET A 94 -4.48 9.95 3.97
N TRP A 95 -5.10 8.79 4.22
CA TRP A 95 -4.77 7.91 5.34
C TRP A 95 -3.32 7.39 5.26
N ARG A 96 -2.88 6.94 4.08
CA ARG A 96 -1.49 6.47 3.87
C ARG A 96 -0.46 7.60 3.77
N GLY A 97 -0.88 8.82 3.40
CA GLY A 97 -0.03 9.98 3.14
C GLY A 97 0.39 10.79 4.38
N GLY A 98 0.01 10.35 5.59
CA GLY A 98 0.48 10.97 6.83
C GLY A 98 -0.43 12.05 7.43
N MET A 99 -1.71 12.14 7.02
CA MET A 99 -2.73 12.85 7.84
C MET A 99 -3.10 12.08 9.11
N ALA A 100 -2.52 10.89 9.30
CA ALA A 100 -2.54 10.10 10.52
C ALA A 100 -1.71 10.69 11.69
N SER A 101 -0.98 11.80 11.46
CA SER A 101 -0.07 12.37 12.45
C SER A 101 -0.50 13.71 13.04
N LEU A 102 -1.74 14.20 12.79
CA LEU A 102 -2.23 15.31 13.61
C LEU A 102 -2.78 14.74 14.92
N PRO A 103 -2.13 15.02 16.07
CA PRO A 103 -2.66 14.60 17.36
C PRO A 103 -4.05 15.22 17.52
N HIS A 104 -4.99 14.38 17.95
CA HIS A 104 -6.25 14.73 18.55
C HIS A 104 -6.18 16.08 19.28
N TYR A 105 -6.65 17.14 18.63
CA TYR A 105 -6.82 18.45 19.25
C TYR A 105 -8.31 18.76 19.18
N TYR A 106 -8.90 18.99 20.35
CA TYR A 106 -10.32 19.11 20.67
C TYR A 106 -11.08 17.79 20.92
N SER A 107 -10.88 17.25 22.12
CA SER A 107 -12.02 16.78 22.90
C SER A 107 -12.81 18.01 23.36
N THR A 108 -14.00 18.23 22.81
CA THR A 108 -14.96 19.21 23.34
C THR A 108 -15.82 18.53 24.39
N ASP A 109 -15.32 18.52 25.62
CA ASP A 109 -16.12 18.40 26.84
C ASP A 109 -15.19 18.78 28.00
N ASP A 110 -15.06 20.08 28.27
CA ASP A 110 -15.62 20.67 29.48
C ASP A 110 -15.24 22.16 29.63
N THR A 111 -16.28 22.96 29.73
CA THR A 111 -16.46 24.25 30.40
C THR A 111 -15.35 24.70 31.38
N SER A 112 -14.58 25.75 31.04
CA SER A 112 -14.34 26.96 31.88
C SER A 112 -13.25 27.91 31.31
N PRO A 113 -13.34 29.23 31.58
CA PRO A 113 -12.67 30.28 30.78
C PRO A 113 -11.33 30.75 31.38
N MET A 114 -10.61 31.57 30.58
CA MET A 114 -9.38 32.34 30.84
C MET A 114 -8.10 31.66 30.31
N GLN A 115 -7.18 32.31 29.59
CA GLN A 115 -6.83 33.72 29.57
C GLN A 115 -6.22 34.07 28.21
N THR A 116 -6.67 35.17 27.62
CA THR A 116 -5.95 35.90 26.56
C THR A 116 -4.52 36.22 27.00
N PHE A 117 -3.52 35.79 26.23
CA PHE A 117 -2.24 36.48 26.21
C PHE A 117 -1.86 36.79 24.76
N ILE A 118 -2.11 38.04 24.40
CA ILE A 118 -1.52 38.70 23.24
C ILE A 118 0.00 38.72 23.47
N LYS A 119 0.79 38.19 22.54
CA LYS A 119 2.14 38.71 22.34
C LYS A 119 2.48 38.80 20.87
N THR A 120 2.47 40.05 20.44
CA THR A 120 2.84 40.61 19.15
C THR A 120 4.32 40.38 18.80
N GLY A 121 4.60 40.04 17.54
CA GLY A 121 5.70 40.62 16.76
C GLY A 121 7.11 40.02 16.88
N PRO A 122 8.00 40.34 15.90
CA PRO A 122 8.88 39.35 15.26
C PRO A 122 10.39 39.60 15.49
N PHE A 123 11.15 38.55 15.79
CA PHE A 123 12.62 38.50 15.88
C PHE A 123 12.98 37.01 15.83
N PHE A 124 13.84 36.43 14.99
CA PHE A 124 15.13 36.87 14.47
C PHE A 124 15.36 36.32 13.06
N SER A 125 15.79 37.22 12.19
CA SER A 125 16.50 36.95 10.95
C SER A 125 17.92 36.41 11.19
N LYS A 126 18.32 35.44 10.37
CA LYS A 126 19.68 35.09 9.90
C LYS A 126 20.74 34.73 10.97
N ILE A 127 21.47 33.64 10.72
CA ILE A 127 22.90 33.67 10.38
C ILE A 127 23.27 32.32 9.74
N LYS A 128 23.77 32.41 8.51
CA LYS A 128 24.51 31.37 7.80
C LYS A 128 25.92 31.28 8.39
N SER A 129 26.57 30.14 8.15
CA SER A 129 28.02 29.93 8.19
C SER A 129 28.58 29.54 9.55
N VAL A 130 29.21 28.36 9.63
CA VAL A 130 30.66 28.21 9.75
C VAL A 130 30.99 26.72 9.92
N ILE A 131 31.82 26.23 8.99
CA ILE A 131 32.65 25.01 8.94
C ILE A 131 31.90 23.66 8.86
#